data_AF-A0A563UEY1-F1
#
_entry.id   AF-A0A563UEY1-F1
#
_cell.length_a   1.000
_cell.length_b   1.000
_cell.length_c   1.000
_cell.angle_alpha   90.00
_cell.angle_beta   90.00
_cell.angle_gamma   90.00
#
_symmetry.space_group_name_H-M   'P 1'
#
loop_
_entity.id
_entity.type
_entity.pdbx_description
1 polymer ?
#
loop_
_entity_poly.entity_id
_entity_poly.type
_entity_poly.pdbx_seq_one_letter_code
_entity_poly.pdbx_strand_id
1 'polypeptide(L)'
;MRSLAKNVVAFTTLFIAVIYVAEAQTAPAQNPVQLENVVNSFYESVNDQSRLYTGPQYEAYDNTIKGSANLDDASTFVKGTIQYDGFVYTEVPLMYDTYKDVVVVTPPRSNKNISLVNERVQSFDLQSRHFIYMEAAKDFNAGFYNELYHGKSQVLVKFSKEMQAANTNDASSFKAKTNIYVQNKGKYFSVNNENALLGAFADKKHDLKQYMHDNGMDYKLNPEQTAAKVAARYDELVDNMYKMTAARK
;
A
#
# COMPACT_ATOMS: atom_id res chain seq x y z
N MET A 1 -64.22 -9.20 -68.32
CA MET A 1 -64.06 -7.90 -69.00
C MET A 1 -62.59 -7.68 -69.29
N ARG A 2 -62.25 -7.57 -70.59
CA ARG A 2 -61.09 -6.92 -71.25
C ARG A 2 -59.82 -6.71 -70.40
N SER A 3 -58.72 -7.44 -70.61
CA SER A 3 -57.76 -7.37 -71.73
C SER A 3 -57.21 -5.96 -71.99
N LEU A 4 -55.90 -5.79 -71.82
CA LEU A 4 -55.00 -4.95 -72.63
C LEU A 4 -53.58 -5.53 -72.48
N ALA A 5 -53.16 -6.32 -73.48
CA ALA A 5 -52.20 -5.92 -74.53
C ALA A 5 -50.74 -5.91 -73.98
N LYS A 6 -50.01 -7.01 -74.17
CA LYS A 6 -49.10 -7.26 -75.30
C LYS A 6 -48.08 -6.12 -75.48
N ASN A 7 -46.81 -6.42 -75.22
CA ASN A 7 -45.73 -6.00 -76.11
C ASN A 7 -44.59 -7.03 -76.08
N VAL A 8 -44.25 -7.42 -77.30
CA VAL A 8 -43.19 -8.33 -77.75
C VAL A 8 -41.87 -7.57 -77.73
N VAL A 9 -40.79 -8.17 -77.21
CA VAL A 9 -39.45 -8.15 -77.84
C VAL A 9 -38.69 -9.41 -77.36
N ALA A 10 -38.38 -10.29 -78.29
CA ALA A 10 -37.33 -11.30 -78.13
C ALA A 10 -36.03 -10.70 -78.70
N PHE A 11 -34.92 -10.73 -77.96
CA PHE A 11 -33.58 -10.62 -78.53
C PHE A 11 -32.55 -11.35 -77.65
N THR A 12 -31.71 -12.11 -78.33
CA THR A 12 -30.73 -13.07 -77.88
C THR A 12 -29.40 -12.43 -77.45
N THR A 13 -28.64 -13.20 -76.65
CA THR A 13 -27.17 -13.19 -76.43
C THR A 13 -26.51 -12.00 -75.74
N LEU A 14 -25.83 -12.24 -74.60
CA LEU A 14 -24.37 -12.45 -74.51
C LEU A 14 -23.96 -12.43 -73.03
N PHE A 15 -23.44 -13.55 -72.50
CA PHE A 15 -22.87 -13.63 -71.15
C PHE A 15 -21.50 -12.95 -71.15
N ILE A 16 -21.42 -11.69 -70.70
CA ILE A 16 -20.14 -11.05 -70.36
C ILE A 16 -19.93 -11.24 -68.86
N ALA A 17 -19.00 -12.11 -68.50
CA ALA A 17 -18.48 -12.20 -67.14
C ALA A 17 -17.62 -10.95 -66.88
N VAL A 18 -18.19 -9.94 -66.23
CA VAL A 18 -17.43 -8.81 -65.69
C VAL A 18 -16.72 -9.31 -64.43
N ILE A 19 -15.42 -9.55 -64.54
CA ILE A 19 -14.56 -9.79 -63.38
C ILE A 19 -14.38 -8.43 -62.70
N TYR A 20 -15.14 -8.16 -61.65
CA TYR A 20 -14.81 -7.09 -60.72
C TYR A 20 -13.55 -7.51 -59.96
N VAL A 21 -12.40 -6.99 -60.35
CA VAL A 21 -11.23 -6.96 -59.47
C VAL A 21 -11.58 -5.93 -58.39
N ALA A 22 -12.07 -6.41 -57.26
CA ALA A 22 -12.13 -5.60 -56.06
C ALA A 22 -10.69 -5.30 -55.67
N GLU A 23 -10.21 -4.09 -56.00
CA GLU A 23 -9.05 -3.53 -55.33
C GLU A 23 -9.40 -3.49 -53.84
N ALA A 24 -8.81 -4.39 -53.06
CA ALA A 24 -8.85 -4.29 -51.62
C ALA A 24 -8.20 -2.95 -51.28
N GLN A 25 -9.01 -1.94 -50.99
CA GLN A 25 -8.53 -0.72 -50.38
C GLN A 25 -7.91 -1.15 -49.05
N THR A 26 -6.58 -1.19 -49.01
CA THR A 26 -5.86 -1.28 -47.75
C THR A 26 -6.35 -0.12 -46.92
N ALA A 27 -7.12 -0.42 -45.87
CA ALA A 27 -7.51 0.56 -44.88
C ALA A 27 -6.23 1.31 -44.48
N PRO A 28 -6.24 2.66 -44.43
CA PRO A 28 -5.07 3.40 -44.03
C PRO A 28 -4.59 2.82 -42.70
N ALA A 29 -3.32 2.40 -42.66
CA ALA A 29 -2.70 1.87 -41.46
C ALA A 29 -3.04 2.84 -40.33
N GLN A 30 -3.77 2.34 -39.32
CA GLN A 30 -4.20 3.14 -38.17
C GLN A 30 -2.98 3.91 -37.68
N ASN A 31 -3.04 5.25 -37.74
CA ASN A 31 -1.93 6.10 -37.36
C ASN A 31 -1.47 5.67 -35.96
N PRO A 32 -0.19 5.32 -35.73
CA PRO A 32 0.26 4.79 -34.45
C PRO A 32 -0.07 5.76 -33.29
N VAL A 33 -0.09 7.07 -33.56
CA VAL A 33 -0.51 8.13 -32.63
C VAL A 33 -2.00 8.03 -32.25
N GLN A 34 -2.88 7.63 -33.17
CA GLN A 34 -4.30 7.45 -32.88
C GLN A 34 -4.56 6.15 -32.11
N LEU A 35 -3.81 5.09 -32.42
CA LEU A 35 -3.86 3.85 -31.64
C LEU A 35 -3.34 4.09 -30.22
N GLU A 36 -2.25 4.83 -30.06
CA GLU A 36 -1.69 5.21 -28.76
C GLU A 36 -2.64 6.09 -27.95
N ASN A 37 -3.32 7.06 -28.57
CA ASN A 37 -4.33 7.86 -27.91
C ASN A 37 -5.58 7.05 -27.51
N VAL A 38 -6.03 6.11 -28.36
CA VAL A 38 -7.13 5.21 -28.05
C VAL A 38 -6.74 4.24 -26.92
N VAL A 39 -5.52 3.70 -26.95
CA VAL A 39 -4.96 2.83 -25.93
C VAL A 39 -4.78 3.57 -24.61
N ASN A 40 -4.27 4.81 -24.62
CA ASN A 40 -4.13 5.64 -23.43
C ASN A 40 -5.50 6.01 -22.86
N SER A 41 -6.47 6.40 -23.69
CA SER A 41 -7.84 6.67 -23.23
C SER A 41 -8.56 5.40 -22.72
N PHE A 42 -8.25 4.24 -23.31
CA PHE A 42 -8.74 2.94 -22.85
C PHE A 42 -8.10 2.58 -21.51
N TYR A 43 -6.78 2.75 -21.34
CA TYR A 43 -6.12 2.55 -20.04
C TYR A 43 -6.60 3.56 -18.99
N GLU A 44 -6.81 4.83 -19.33
CA GLU A 44 -7.38 5.83 -18.42
C GLU A 44 -8.81 5.48 -18.01
N SER A 45 -9.63 4.96 -18.94
CA SER A 45 -11.02 4.56 -18.65
C SER A 45 -11.16 3.20 -17.96
N VAL A 46 -10.23 2.26 -18.18
CA VAL A 46 -10.21 0.92 -17.57
C VAL A 46 -9.51 0.94 -16.21
N ASN A 47 -8.54 1.82 -16.00
CA ASN A 47 -7.91 2.06 -14.70
C ASN A 47 -8.89 2.67 -13.68
N ASP A 48 -10.01 3.26 -14.13
CA ASP A 48 -11.13 3.73 -13.28
C ASP A 48 -11.99 2.57 -12.71
N GLN A 49 -11.84 1.34 -13.22
CA GLN A 49 -12.30 0.09 -12.56
C GLN A 49 -11.16 -0.54 -11.73
N SER A 50 -10.33 0.32 -11.13
CA SER A 50 -9.08 -0.01 -10.45
C SER A 50 -9.22 -1.24 -9.54
N ARG A 51 -8.29 -2.19 -9.71
CA ARG A 51 -8.14 -3.36 -8.84
C ARG A 51 -8.05 -2.98 -7.36
N LEU A 52 -7.63 -1.75 -7.06
CA LEU A 52 -7.57 -1.18 -5.73
C LEU A 52 -8.95 -1.12 -5.04
N TYR A 53 -10.04 -0.88 -5.78
CA TYR A 53 -11.37 -0.63 -5.21
C TYR A 53 -12.24 -1.89 -5.13
N THR A 54 -11.64 -3.04 -4.78
CA THR A 54 -12.29 -4.36 -4.81
C THR A 54 -12.63 -4.93 -3.43
N GLY A 55 -12.25 -4.23 -2.35
CA GLY A 55 -12.53 -4.66 -0.99
C GLY A 55 -13.96 -4.37 -0.50
N PRO A 56 -14.30 -4.79 0.71
CA PRO A 56 -15.60 -4.49 1.31
C PRO A 56 -15.79 -2.99 1.57
N GLN A 57 -17.05 -2.55 1.62
CA GLN A 57 -17.36 -1.18 2.04
C GLN A 57 -16.89 -0.96 3.48
N TYR A 58 -16.18 0.14 3.71
CA TYR A 58 -15.73 0.55 5.04
C TYR A 58 -16.91 1.05 5.87
N GLU A 59 -17.06 0.49 7.05
CA GLU A 59 -18.07 0.88 8.03
C GLU A 59 -17.48 1.92 8.99
N ALA A 60 -18.02 3.14 8.94
CA ALA A 60 -17.66 4.21 9.87
C ALA A 60 -18.21 3.93 11.28
N TYR A 61 -17.60 4.57 12.27
CA TYR A 61 -18.01 4.49 13.67
C TYR A 61 -19.07 5.53 14.02
N ASP A 62 -19.74 5.31 15.14
CA ASP A 62 -20.62 6.30 15.76
C ASP A 62 -19.83 7.56 16.11
N ASN A 63 -20.36 8.74 15.77
CA ASN A 63 -19.71 10.03 15.99
C ASN A 63 -19.73 10.48 17.47
N THR A 64 -20.43 9.76 18.34
CA THR A 64 -20.42 9.97 19.80
C THR A 64 -19.20 9.37 20.49
N ILE A 65 -18.44 8.51 19.81
CA ILE A 65 -17.20 7.94 20.34
C ILE A 65 -16.12 9.03 20.37
N LYS A 66 -15.50 9.24 21.53
CA LYS A 66 -14.43 10.23 21.70
C LYS A 66 -13.15 9.77 20.97
N GLY A 67 -12.55 10.69 20.21
CA GLY A 67 -11.36 10.44 19.40
C GLY A 67 -11.69 9.87 18.02
N SER A 68 -10.68 9.34 17.33
CA SER A 68 -10.85 8.70 16.01
C SER A 68 -10.22 7.31 16.01
N ALA A 69 -10.65 6.41 15.14
CA ALA A 69 -9.99 5.12 14.93
C ALA A 69 -8.70 5.24 14.09
N ASN A 70 -8.54 6.37 13.41
CA ASN A 70 -7.48 6.59 12.43
C ASN A 70 -6.13 6.88 13.10
N LEU A 71 -5.05 6.59 12.38
CA LEU A 71 -3.70 6.99 12.74
C LEU A 71 -3.65 8.48 13.10
N ASP A 72 -3.02 8.81 14.23
CA ASP A 72 -2.85 10.18 14.75
C ASP A 72 -4.14 11.00 14.87
N ASP A 73 -5.28 10.31 15.05
CA ASP A 73 -6.62 10.91 15.07
C ASP A 73 -6.96 11.70 13.79
N ALA A 74 -6.33 11.36 12.66
CA ALA A 74 -6.59 12.00 11.38
C ALA A 74 -8.09 11.95 11.03
N SER A 75 -8.63 13.09 10.60
CA SER A 75 -10.04 13.25 10.23
C SER A 75 -10.27 13.28 8.72
N THR A 76 -9.20 13.25 7.93
CA THR A 76 -9.25 13.39 6.47
C THR A 76 -8.39 12.33 5.80
N PHE A 77 -8.76 12.01 4.56
CA PHE A 77 -7.92 11.23 3.67
C PHE A 77 -6.72 12.08 3.25
N VAL A 78 -5.54 11.48 3.25
CA VAL A 78 -4.29 12.12 2.85
C VAL A 78 -3.76 11.36 1.65
N LYS A 79 -3.24 12.10 0.67
CA LYS A 79 -2.63 11.47 -0.50
C LYS A 79 -1.40 10.67 -0.07
N GLY A 80 -1.32 9.45 -0.60
CA GLY A 80 -0.21 8.54 -0.36
C GLY A 80 0.06 7.65 -1.57
N THR A 81 1.05 6.77 -1.41
CA THR A 81 1.39 5.73 -2.37
C THR A 81 1.04 4.39 -1.76
N ILE A 82 0.51 3.46 -2.54
CA ILE A 82 0.17 2.12 -2.05
C ILE A 82 0.54 1.06 -3.08
N GLN A 83 1.16 -0.01 -2.61
CA GLN A 83 1.37 -1.22 -3.39
C GLN A 83 0.28 -2.23 -3.03
N TYR A 84 -0.59 -2.54 -3.99
CA TYR A 84 -1.74 -3.42 -3.83
C TYR A 84 -1.88 -4.39 -5.00
N ASP A 85 -2.06 -5.67 -4.71
CA ASP A 85 -2.10 -6.76 -5.70
C ASP A 85 -0.90 -6.73 -6.68
N GLY A 86 0.27 -6.31 -6.19
CA GLY A 86 1.50 -6.19 -6.99
C GLY A 86 1.62 -4.94 -7.85
N PHE A 87 0.64 -4.03 -7.82
CA PHE A 87 0.65 -2.76 -8.55
C PHE A 87 0.89 -1.58 -7.60
N VAL A 88 1.62 -0.57 -8.07
CA VAL A 88 1.85 0.67 -7.32
C VAL A 88 0.86 1.74 -7.80
N TYR A 89 0.15 2.34 -6.84
CA TYR A 89 -0.77 3.45 -7.07
C TYR A 89 -0.26 4.66 -6.29
N THR A 90 -0.08 5.78 -6.98
CA THR A 90 0.42 7.04 -6.41
C THR A 90 -0.71 8.06 -6.29
N GLU A 91 -0.54 9.05 -5.40
CA GLU A 91 -1.51 10.15 -5.20
C GLU A 91 -2.92 9.66 -4.80
N VAL A 92 -3.01 8.46 -4.22
CA VAL A 92 -4.28 7.88 -3.77
C VAL A 92 -4.68 8.54 -2.46
N PRO A 93 -5.92 9.04 -2.29
CA PRO A 93 -6.44 9.43 -0.99
C PRO A 93 -6.55 8.20 -0.09
N LEU A 94 -5.69 8.11 0.93
CA LEU A 94 -5.61 7.03 1.89
C LEU A 94 -6.03 7.50 3.28
N MET A 95 -6.65 6.62 4.05
CA MET A 95 -6.86 6.77 5.48
C MET A 95 -6.51 5.43 6.13
N TYR A 96 -5.76 5.45 7.23
CA TYR A 96 -5.37 4.22 7.93
C TYR A 96 -6.12 4.14 9.26
N ASP A 97 -7.06 3.19 9.35
CA ASP A 97 -7.77 2.86 10.58
C ASP A 97 -6.92 1.89 11.41
N THR A 98 -6.41 2.36 12.54
CA THR A 98 -5.53 1.58 13.44
C THR A 98 -6.29 0.76 14.48
N TYR A 99 -7.61 0.90 14.58
CA TYR A 99 -8.45 0.03 15.41
C TYR A 99 -8.80 -1.26 14.66
N LYS A 100 -9.26 -1.13 13.39
CA LYS A 100 -9.51 -2.27 12.49
C LYS A 100 -8.26 -2.79 11.79
N ASP A 101 -7.17 -2.02 11.82
CA ASP A 101 -5.92 -2.30 11.12
C ASP A 101 -6.12 -2.44 9.60
N VAL A 102 -6.81 -1.47 8.98
CA VAL A 102 -7.15 -1.49 7.55
C VAL A 102 -6.83 -0.17 6.88
N VAL A 103 -6.33 -0.25 5.64
CA VAL A 103 -6.21 0.93 4.77
C VAL A 103 -7.53 1.15 4.07
N VAL A 104 -8.03 2.36 4.14
CA VAL A 104 -9.30 2.79 3.55
C VAL A 104 -9.01 3.73 2.39
N VAL A 105 -9.73 3.53 1.30
CA VAL A 105 -9.65 4.35 0.09
C VAL A 105 -11.04 4.78 -0.37
N THR A 106 -11.12 5.85 -1.14
CA THR A 106 -12.36 6.30 -1.77
C THR A 106 -12.21 6.23 -3.29
N PRO A 107 -13.03 5.43 -4.01
CA PRO A 107 -13.00 5.40 -5.47
C PRO A 107 -13.35 6.77 -6.07
N PRO A 108 -12.78 7.13 -7.23
CA PRO A 108 -13.17 8.33 -7.96
C PRO A 108 -14.69 8.34 -8.20
N ARG A 109 -15.33 9.50 -7.97
CA ARG A 109 -16.77 9.70 -8.18
C ARG A 109 -17.70 8.80 -7.34
N SER A 110 -17.17 8.13 -6.31
CA SER A 110 -17.95 7.37 -5.33
C SER A 110 -17.95 8.08 -3.99
N ASN A 111 -19.04 7.96 -3.23
CA ASN A 111 -19.13 8.37 -1.83
C ASN A 111 -18.92 7.20 -0.86
N LYS A 112 -18.64 5.99 -1.38
CA LYS A 112 -18.41 4.80 -0.58
C LYS A 112 -16.93 4.61 -0.35
N ASN A 113 -16.54 4.57 0.92
CA ASN A 113 -15.20 4.19 1.32
C ASN A 113 -15.06 2.68 1.24
N ILE A 114 -13.89 2.20 0.83
CA ILE A 114 -13.55 0.79 0.65
C ILE A 114 -12.40 0.46 1.59
N SER A 115 -12.55 -0.59 2.40
CA SER A 115 -11.45 -1.20 3.12
C SER A 115 -10.68 -2.11 2.19
N LEU A 116 -9.38 -1.91 2.05
CA LEU A 116 -8.53 -2.80 1.27
C LEU A 116 -8.39 -4.15 1.98
N VAL A 117 -8.22 -5.21 1.21
CA VAL A 117 -7.91 -6.54 1.75
C VAL A 117 -6.45 -6.55 2.18
N ASN A 118 -6.19 -6.70 3.47
CA ASN A 118 -4.87 -6.48 4.05
C ASN A 118 -3.77 -7.34 3.41
N GLU A 119 -4.05 -8.62 3.18
CA GLU A 119 -3.10 -9.58 2.60
C GLU A 119 -2.68 -9.22 1.16
N ARG A 120 -3.45 -8.35 0.51
CA ARG A 120 -3.16 -7.84 -0.84
C ARG A 120 -2.42 -6.51 -0.84
N VAL A 121 -2.36 -5.82 0.30
CA VAL A 121 -1.54 -4.62 0.48
C VAL A 121 -0.12 -5.05 0.85
N GLN A 122 0.85 -4.78 -0.02
CA GLN A 122 2.25 -5.07 0.30
C GLN A 122 2.84 -3.97 1.20
N SER A 123 2.61 -2.72 0.82
CA SER A 123 3.08 -1.54 1.55
C SER A 123 2.28 -0.30 1.20
N PHE A 124 2.36 0.74 2.02
CA PHE A 124 1.85 2.07 1.70
C PHE A 124 2.61 3.17 2.43
N ASP A 125 2.71 4.33 1.79
CA ASP A 125 3.28 5.54 2.33
C ASP A 125 2.17 6.50 2.74
N LEU A 126 2.20 6.94 4.00
CA LEU A 126 1.22 7.86 4.57
C LEU A 126 1.89 8.80 5.57
N GLN A 127 1.75 10.12 5.39
CA GLN A 127 2.30 11.13 6.31
C GLN A 127 3.81 10.93 6.63
N SER A 128 4.61 10.67 5.60
CA SER A 128 6.06 10.40 5.72
C SER A 128 6.43 9.13 6.52
N ARG A 129 5.47 8.23 6.74
CA ARG A 129 5.69 6.89 7.31
C ARG A 129 5.52 5.85 6.21
N HIS A 130 6.39 4.84 6.21
CA HIS A 130 6.35 3.72 5.28
C HIS A 130 5.83 2.50 6.01
N PHE A 131 4.64 2.04 5.64
CA PHE A 131 4.02 0.88 6.25
C PHE A 131 4.20 -0.34 5.37
N ILE A 132 4.55 -1.47 5.97
CA ILE A 132 4.59 -2.78 5.31
C ILE A 132 3.58 -3.72 5.97
N TYR A 133 2.98 -4.61 5.18
CA TYR A 133 2.19 -5.70 5.73
C TYR A 133 3.11 -6.82 6.23
N MET A 134 2.87 -7.26 7.46
CA MET A 134 3.57 -8.36 8.09
C MET A 134 2.59 -9.48 8.36
N GLU A 135 2.96 -10.70 8.01
CA GLU A 135 2.26 -11.91 8.41
C GLU A 135 2.44 -12.17 9.91
N ALA A 136 1.49 -12.87 10.53
CA ALA A 136 1.59 -13.22 11.94
C ALA A 136 2.82 -14.09 12.19
N ALA A 137 3.55 -13.77 13.26
CA ALA A 137 4.66 -14.56 13.76
C ALA A 137 4.45 -14.86 15.25
N LYS A 138 5.37 -15.61 15.85
CA LYS A 138 5.28 -15.98 17.26
C LYS A 138 5.19 -14.77 18.20
N ASP A 139 5.91 -13.70 17.87
CA ASP A 139 6.14 -12.57 18.77
C ASP A 139 5.38 -11.29 18.36
N PHE A 140 4.62 -11.32 17.26
CA PHE A 140 3.79 -10.20 16.81
C PHE A 140 2.65 -10.66 15.88
N ASN A 141 1.55 -9.90 15.87
CA ASN A 141 0.35 -10.22 15.09
C ASN A 141 0.50 -9.81 13.63
N ALA A 142 -0.30 -10.41 12.74
CA ALA A 142 -0.40 -9.92 11.37
C ALA A 142 -0.89 -8.46 11.34
N GLY A 143 -0.51 -7.71 10.31
CA GLY A 143 -1.00 -6.35 10.11
C GLY A 143 0.03 -5.38 9.55
N PHE A 144 -0.29 -4.09 9.57
CA PHE A 144 0.61 -3.05 9.07
C PHE A 144 1.57 -2.52 10.13
N TYR A 145 2.83 -2.39 9.76
CA TYR A 145 3.92 -1.90 10.60
C TYR A 145 4.64 -0.77 9.91
N ASN A 146 4.85 0.35 10.59
CA ASN A 146 5.72 1.42 10.10
C ASN A 146 7.18 0.95 10.21
N GLU A 147 7.86 0.85 9.08
CA GLU A 147 9.25 0.44 9.00
C GLU A 147 10.16 1.66 9.11
N LEU A 148 10.86 1.77 10.25
CA LEU A 148 11.75 2.89 10.53
C LEU A 148 13.18 2.64 10.07
N TYR A 149 13.58 1.37 9.96
CA TYR A 149 14.92 0.98 9.56
C TYR A 149 14.90 -0.45 9.00
N HIS A 150 15.61 -0.65 7.89
CA HIS A 150 15.75 -1.93 7.21
C HIS A 150 17.20 -2.14 6.74
N GLY A 151 18.00 -2.79 7.59
CA GLY A 151 19.38 -3.17 7.32
C GLY A 151 19.60 -4.67 7.54
N LYS A 152 20.69 -5.04 8.22
CA LYS A 152 20.86 -6.40 8.77
C LYS A 152 19.94 -6.64 9.95
N SER A 153 19.61 -5.56 10.64
CA SER A 153 18.56 -5.46 11.66
C SER A 153 17.37 -4.68 11.08
N GLN A 154 16.18 -4.89 11.63
CA GLN A 154 14.96 -4.19 11.20
C GLN A 154 14.28 -3.53 12.41
N VAL A 155 13.70 -2.34 12.23
CA VAL A 155 12.90 -1.67 13.27
C VAL A 155 11.50 -1.41 12.75
N LEU A 156 10.51 -1.95 13.45
CA LEU A 156 9.10 -1.90 13.08
C LEU A 156 8.28 -1.29 14.21
N VAL A 157 7.29 -0.48 13.86
CA VAL A 157 6.36 0.14 14.82
C VAL A 157 4.92 -0.23 14.46
N LYS A 158 4.22 -0.84 15.42
CA LYS A 158 2.79 -1.13 15.31
C LYS A 158 2.00 -0.04 16.02
N PHE A 159 1.25 0.73 15.25
CA PHE A 159 0.19 1.59 15.79
C PHE A 159 -1.10 0.78 15.88
N SER A 160 -1.77 0.89 17.01
CA SER A 160 -3.04 0.22 17.27
C SER A 160 -3.93 1.12 18.12
N LYS A 161 -5.24 0.96 17.98
CA LYS A 161 -6.20 1.55 18.90
C LYS A 161 -7.04 0.47 19.55
N GLU A 162 -7.42 0.71 20.79
CA GLU A 162 -8.38 -0.11 21.53
C GLU A 162 -9.60 0.78 21.83
N MET A 163 -10.81 0.21 21.69
CA MET A 163 -12.05 0.91 22.03
C MET A 163 -12.38 0.65 23.50
N GLN A 164 -12.45 1.72 24.28
CA GLN A 164 -12.95 1.67 25.65
C GLN A 164 -14.45 1.90 25.65
N ALA A 165 -15.19 0.96 26.25
CA ALA A 165 -16.64 1.09 26.38
C ALA A 165 -17.01 2.26 27.30
N ALA A 166 -18.15 2.87 27.01
CA ALA A 166 -18.75 3.88 27.87
C ALA A 166 -18.96 3.35 29.30
N ASN A 167 -18.81 4.24 30.28
CA ASN A 167 -19.17 4.00 31.67
C ASN A 167 -20.14 5.10 32.15
N THR A 168 -20.58 5.04 33.40
CA THR A 168 -21.61 5.93 33.96
C THR A 168 -21.33 7.44 33.76
N ASN A 169 -20.06 7.84 33.62
CA ASN A 169 -19.65 9.24 33.49
C ASN A 169 -18.90 9.56 32.19
N ASP A 170 -18.61 8.57 31.35
CA ASP A 170 -17.79 8.74 30.15
C ASP A 170 -18.36 8.01 28.94
N ALA A 171 -18.40 8.71 27.80
CA ALA A 171 -18.66 8.10 26.50
C ALA A 171 -17.54 7.14 26.10
N SER A 172 -17.85 6.20 25.19
CA SER A 172 -16.85 5.32 24.59
C SER A 172 -15.72 6.14 23.96
N SER A 173 -14.51 5.61 23.95
CA SER A 173 -13.34 6.33 23.41
C SER A 173 -12.34 5.40 22.74
N PHE A 174 -11.56 5.93 21.80
CA PHE A 174 -10.40 5.24 21.27
C PHE A 174 -9.15 5.58 22.08
N LYS A 175 -8.40 4.55 22.47
CA LYS A 175 -7.10 4.69 23.13
C LYS A 175 -5.98 4.17 22.24
N ALA A 176 -5.05 5.04 21.89
CA ALA A 176 -3.87 4.68 21.10
C ALA A 176 -2.87 3.85 21.91
N LYS A 177 -2.22 2.92 21.22
CA LYS A 177 -1.15 2.07 21.71
C LYS A 177 -0.11 1.87 20.62
N THR A 178 1.14 2.10 20.97
CA THR A 178 2.29 1.94 20.07
C THR A 178 3.19 0.85 20.61
N ASN A 179 3.51 -0.14 19.79
CA ASN A 179 4.47 -1.19 20.13
C ASN A 179 5.63 -1.15 19.14
N ILE A 180 6.86 -1.23 19.65
CA ILE A 180 8.07 -1.20 18.82
C ILE A 180 8.71 -2.58 18.87
N TYR A 181 9.16 -3.03 17.71
CA TYR A 181 9.81 -4.31 17.49
C TYR A 181 11.15 -4.11 16.81
N VAL A 182 12.13 -4.88 17.24
CA VAL A 182 13.46 -4.95 16.62
C VAL A 182 13.69 -6.37 16.14
N GLN A 183 14.05 -6.53 14.88
CA GLN A 183 14.57 -7.77 14.34
C GLN A 183 16.09 -7.76 14.46
N ASN A 184 16.66 -8.82 15.01
CA ASN A 184 18.09 -9.08 14.96
C ASN A 184 18.34 -10.58 14.72
N LYS A 185 19.19 -10.91 13.74
CA LYS A 185 19.54 -12.31 13.37
C LYS A 185 18.29 -13.18 13.14
N GLY A 186 17.28 -12.62 12.49
CA GLY A 186 16.03 -13.33 12.13
C GLY A 186 15.04 -13.50 13.29
N LYS A 187 15.30 -12.93 14.47
CA LYS A 187 14.40 -12.98 15.63
C LYS A 187 13.86 -11.59 15.95
N TYR A 188 12.58 -11.51 16.26
CA TYR A 188 11.93 -10.26 16.65
C TYR A 188 11.86 -10.14 18.17
N PHE A 189 12.09 -8.93 18.66
CA PHE A 189 12.07 -8.57 20.07
C PHE A 189 11.13 -7.37 20.25
N SER A 190 10.16 -7.47 21.17
CA SER A 190 9.40 -6.31 21.60
C SER A 190 10.28 -5.44 22.49
N VAL A 191 10.41 -4.15 22.15
CA VAL A 191 11.32 -3.22 22.83
C VAL A 191 10.52 -2.12 23.55
N ASN A 192 9.91 -2.46 24.67
CA ASN A 192 9.07 -1.48 25.40
C ASN A 192 9.88 -0.50 26.27
N ASN A 193 11.20 -0.66 26.35
CA ASN A 193 12.11 0.19 27.11
C ASN A 193 13.56 0.03 26.61
N GLU A 194 14.45 0.91 27.10
CA GLU A 194 15.88 0.90 26.76
C GLU A 194 16.56 -0.45 27.04
N ASN A 195 16.25 -1.09 28.17
CA ASN A 195 16.86 -2.37 28.51
C ASN A 195 16.47 -3.48 27.52
N ALA A 196 15.23 -3.47 27.05
CA ALA A 196 14.75 -4.40 26.02
C ALA A 196 15.42 -4.11 24.66
N LEU A 197 15.53 -2.84 24.28
CA LEU A 197 16.24 -2.42 23.06
C LEU A 197 17.70 -2.89 23.07
N LEU A 198 18.44 -2.58 24.13
CA LEU A 198 19.83 -3.02 24.29
C LEU A 198 19.95 -4.55 24.42
N GLY A 199 18.90 -5.21 24.95
CA GLY A 199 18.81 -6.67 25.04
C GLY A 199 18.68 -7.36 23.68
N ALA A 200 17.97 -6.74 22.73
CA ALA A 200 17.89 -7.23 21.35
C ALA A 200 19.27 -7.29 20.66
N PHE A 201 20.22 -6.47 21.13
CA PHE A 201 21.61 -6.37 20.65
C PHE A 201 22.64 -6.72 21.74
N ALA A 202 22.36 -7.77 22.53
CA ALA A 202 23.13 -8.11 23.73
C ALA A 202 24.65 -8.21 23.52
N ASP A 203 25.10 -8.66 22.35
CA ASP A 203 26.52 -8.82 21.98
C ASP A 203 27.27 -7.49 21.77
N LYS A 204 26.55 -6.37 21.63
CA LYS A 204 27.10 -5.01 21.53
C LYS A 204 26.47 -4.04 22.53
N LYS A 205 25.84 -4.57 23.59
CA LYS A 205 25.10 -3.78 24.59
C LYS A 205 25.92 -2.64 25.18
N HIS A 206 27.18 -2.86 25.53
CA HIS A 206 28.03 -1.82 26.12
C HIS A 206 28.29 -0.68 25.14
N ASP A 207 28.73 -0.99 23.93
CA ASP A 207 29.01 -0.02 22.87
C ASP A 207 27.77 0.81 22.50
N LEU A 208 26.61 0.15 22.41
CA LEU A 208 25.34 0.81 22.08
C LEU A 208 24.85 1.70 23.22
N LYS A 209 25.01 1.28 24.47
CA LYS A 209 24.67 2.11 25.63
C LYS A 209 25.55 3.37 25.66
N GLN A 210 26.84 3.24 25.38
CA GLN A 210 27.75 4.37 25.29
C GLN A 210 27.36 5.31 24.15
N TYR A 211 27.04 4.76 22.96
CA TYR A 211 26.54 5.54 21.83
C TYR A 211 25.26 6.33 22.17
N MET A 212 24.32 5.72 22.89
CA MET A 212 23.12 6.40 23.38
C MET A 212 23.44 7.58 24.28
N HIS A 213 24.33 7.36 25.26
CA HIS A 213 24.78 8.40 26.18
C HIS A 213 25.47 9.56 25.46
N ASP A 214 26.45 9.27 24.59
CA ASP A 214 27.28 10.28 23.91
C ASP A 214 26.48 11.16 22.95
N ASN A 215 25.35 10.67 22.45
CA ASN A 215 24.44 11.40 21.57
C ASN A 215 23.21 11.96 22.29
N GLY A 216 23.17 11.88 23.63
CA GLY A 216 22.05 12.39 24.43
C GLY A 216 20.70 11.76 24.09
N MET A 217 20.70 10.48 23.67
CA MET A 217 19.49 9.77 23.31
C MET A 217 18.75 9.29 24.55
N ASP A 218 17.46 9.60 24.63
CA ASP A 218 16.56 9.11 25.67
C ASP A 218 15.44 8.29 25.03
N TYR A 219 15.42 6.99 25.35
CA TYR A 219 14.42 6.07 24.83
C TYR A 219 13.00 6.44 25.27
N LYS A 220 12.81 6.95 26.49
CA LYS A 220 11.48 7.29 27.01
C LYS A 220 10.89 8.48 26.28
N LEU A 221 11.73 9.43 25.87
CA LEU A 221 11.29 10.63 25.15
C LEU A 221 11.07 10.35 23.66
N ASN A 222 11.96 9.60 23.01
CA ASN A 222 11.93 9.37 21.58
C ASN A 222 12.19 7.89 21.24
N PRO A 223 11.28 6.96 21.61
CA PRO A 223 11.55 5.52 21.52
C PRO A 223 11.75 5.04 20.08
N GLU A 224 10.93 5.52 19.14
CA GLU A 224 11.00 5.18 17.72
C GLU A 224 12.33 5.58 17.09
N GLN A 225 12.70 6.87 17.23
CA GLN A 225 13.95 7.40 16.68
C GLN A 225 15.17 6.73 17.34
N THR A 226 15.11 6.50 18.66
CA THR A 226 16.20 5.85 19.39
C THR A 226 16.38 4.41 18.93
N ALA A 227 15.30 3.64 18.77
CA ALA A 227 15.36 2.28 18.26
C ALA A 227 15.99 2.21 16.86
N ALA A 228 15.55 3.07 15.93
CA ALA A 228 16.09 3.14 14.58
C ALA A 228 17.60 3.47 14.56
N LYS A 229 18.03 4.49 15.31
CA LYS A 229 19.44 4.89 15.41
C LYS A 229 20.32 3.80 16.04
N VAL A 230 19.84 3.14 17.09
CA VAL A 230 20.57 2.07 17.77
C VAL A 230 20.71 0.84 16.86
N ALA A 231 19.67 0.47 16.12
CA ALA A 231 19.74 -0.63 15.14
C ALA A 231 20.73 -0.31 14.01
N ALA A 232 20.67 0.91 13.46
CA ALA A 232 21.63 1.35 12.45
C ALA A 232 23.08 1.29 12.97
N ARG A 233 23.31 1.76 14.20
CA ARG A 233 24.63 1.71 14.82
C ARG A 233 25.12 0.27 15.07
N TYR A 234 24.22 -0.63 15.46
CA TYR A 234 24.56 -2.04 15.64
C TYR A 234 25.07 -2.65 14.33
N ASP A 235 24.35 -2.42 13.23
CA ASP A 235 24.71 -2.94 11.91
C ASP A 235 26.09 -2.43 11.47
N GLU A 236 26.39 -1.15 11.69
CA GLU A 236 27.73 -0.58 11.44
C GLU A 236 28.85 -1.27 12.24
N LEU A 237 28.63 -1.51 13.54
CA LEU A 237 29.61 -2.15 14.42
C LEU A 237 29.91 -3.59 13.97
N VAL A 238 28.86 -4.31 13.56
CA VAL A 238 28.97 -5.68 13.06
C VAL A 238 29.71 -5.70 11.71
N ASP A 239 29.43 -4.76 10.80
CA ASP A 239 30.09 -4.67 9.50
C ASP A 239 31.58 -4.37 9.58
N ASN A 240 31.95 -3.44 10.45
CA ASN A 240 33.35 -3.06 10.65
C ASN A 240 34.17 -4.24 11.21
N MET A 241 33.58 -5.08 12.06
CA MET A 241 34.22 -6.31 12.55
C MET A 241 34.53 -7.30 11.42
N TYR A 242 33.60 -7.49 10.48
CA TYR A 242 33.83 -8.38 9.33
C TYR A 242 34.92 -7.85 8.40
N LYS A 243 34.93 -6.54 8.11
CA LYS A 243 35.98 -5.91 7.28
C LYS A 243 37.37 -6.05 7.90
N MET A 244 37.52 -5.85 9.21
CA MET A 244 38.81 -6.01 9.89
C MET A 244 39.30 -7.46 9.93
N THR A 245 38.38 -8.43 9.98
CA THR A 245 38.73 -9.86 9.99
C THR A 245 39.12 -10.36 8.59
N ALA A 246 38.46 -9.84 7.55
CA ALA A 246 38.79 -10.13 6.16
C ALA A 246 40.15 -9.55 5.73
N ALA A 247 40.50 -8.35 6.20
CA ALA A 247 41.79 -7.70 5.89
C ALA A 247 43.02 -8.32 6.57
N ARG A 248 42.83 -9.26 7.51
CA ARG A 248 43.91 -10.00 8.21
C ARG A 248 44.22 -11.37 7.61
N LYS A 249 43.45 -11.81 6.62
CA LYS A 249 43.69 -13.04 5.85
C LYS A 249 44.33 -12.68 4.51
#